data_AF-A0A351TSZ4-F1
#
_entry.id   AF-A0A351TSZ4-F1
#
_cell.length_a   1.000
_cell.length_b   1.000
_cell.length_c   1.000
_cell.angle_alpha   90.00
_cell.angle_beta   90.00
_cell.angle_gamma   90.00
#
_symmetry.space_group_name_H-M   'P 1'
#
loop_
_entity.id
_entity.type
_entity.pdbx_description
1 polymer ?
#
loop_
_entity_poly.entity_id
_entity_poly.type
_entity_poly.pdbx_seq_one_letter_code
_entity_poly.pdbx_strand_id
1 'polypeptide(L)'
;METLTGDTRFTELARQFRENKQKGEQIMMCEYLNQLEEQGEINGEANLSSLLEKLYDLGRSKDVELAVRNPDARAKMYKEFSIPNYRD
;
A
#
# COMPACT_ATOMS: atom_id res chain seq x y z
N MET A 1 11.11 -2.40 -14.90
CA MET A 1 9.63 -2.44 -14.89
C MET A 1 9.09 -1.27 -15.69
N GLU A 2 9.41 -0.02 -15.35
CA GLU A 2 9.01 1.18 -16.11
C GLU A 2 9.08 1.08 -17.65
N THR A 3 10.19 0.63 -18.22
CA THR A 3 10.33 0.48 -19.68
C THR A 3 9.53 -0.68 -20.28
N LEU A 4 9.09 -1.64 -19.46
CA LEU A 4 8.40 -2.87 -19.85
C LEU A 4 6.89 -2.84 -19.53
N THR A 5 6.50 -2.13 -18.46
CA THR A 5 5.15 -2.10 -17.91
C THR A 5 4.65 -0.68 -17.60
N GLY A 6 5.49 0.35 -17.76
CA GLY A 6 5.18 1.72 -17.30
C GLY A 6 5.23 1.89 -15.78
N ASP A 7 5.51 0.82 -15.03
CA ASP A 7 5.47 0.84 -13.57
C ASP A 7 6.79 1.40 -12.98
N THR A 8 6.71 2.62 -12.47
CA THR A 8 7.81 3.34 -11.83
C THR A 8 8.00 2.98 -10.37
N ARG A 9 7.06 2.25 -9.73
CA ARG A 9 7.05 2.02 -8.28
C ARG A 9 8.36 1.40 -7.80
N PHE A 10 8.83 0.38 -8.50
CA PHE A 10 10.10 -0.29 -8.19
C PHE A 10 11.32 0.59 -8.47
N THR A 11 11.28 1.40 -9.53
CA THR A 11 12.39 2.31 -9.88
C THR A 11 12.56 3.40 -8.83
N GLU A 12 11.45 3.95 -8.36
CA GLU A 12 11.41 5.06 -7.42
C GLU A 12 11.81 4.63 -6.01
N LEU A 13 11.36 3.46 -5.57
CA LEU A 13 11.75 2.89 -4.29
C LEU A 13 13.24 2.46 -4.29
N ALA A 14 13.73 1.89 -5.38
CA ALA A 14 15.15 1.58 -5.53
C ALA A 14 16.04 2.84 -5.56
N ARG A 15 15.51 3.98 -6.03
CA ARG A 15 16.21 5.28 -5.95
C ARG A 15 16.30 5.76 -4.51
N GLN A 16 15.20 5.76 -3.76
CA GLN A 16 15.18 6.13 -2.34
C GLN A 16 16.12 5.24 -1.51
N PHE A 17 16.18 3.94 -1.80
CA PHE A 17 17.09 3.00 -1.14
C PHE A 17 18.58 3.35 -1.38
N ARG A 18 18.94 3.68 -2.64
CA ARG A 18 20.31 4.11 -2.99
C ARG A 18 20.70 5.44 -2.37
N GLU A 19 19.74 6.34 -2.15
CA GLU A 19 19.96 7.63 -1.51
C GLU A 19 20.17 7.48 0.01
N ASN A 20 19.53 6.48 0.63
CA ASN A 20 19.62 6.21 2.07
C ASN A 20 20.84 5.36 2.49
N LYS A 21 21.45 4.60 1.56
CA LYS A 21 22.69 3.84 1.81
C LYS A 21 23.93 4.60 1.32
N GLN A 22 25.06 4.48 2.03
CA GLN A 22 26.31 5.13 1.64
C GLN A 22 26.72 4.70 0.23
N LYS A 23 27.14 5.67 -0.60
CA LYS A 23 27.64 5.47 -1.98
C LYS A 23 28.69 4.35 -2.00
N GLY A 24 28.31 3.14 -2.42
CA GLY A 24 29.22 2.00 -2.58
C GLY A 24 28.76 0.68 -1.97
N GLU A 25 27.75 0.66 -1.09
CA GLU A 25 27.22 -0.61 -0.56
C GLU A 25 26.31 -1.32 -1.57
N GLN A 26 26.60 -2.60 -1.82
CA GLN A 26 25.79 -3.45 -2.66
C GLN A 26 24.46 -3.74 -1.94
N ILE A 27 23.35 -3.26 -2.49
CA ILE A 27 22.02 -3.49 -1.94
C ILE A 27 21.68 -4.97 -2.12
N MET A 28 21.55 -5.69 -1.02
CA MET A 28 21.13 -7.08 -1.06
C MET A 28 19.62 -7.15 -1.34
N MET A 29 19.22 -7.94 -2.33
CA MET A 29 17.82 -8.07 -2.78
C MET A 29 16.83 -8.33 -1.61
N CYS A 30 17.25 -9.12 -0.61
CA CYS A 30 16.44 -9.43 0.56
C CYS A 30 16.17 -8.20 1.44
N GLU A 31 17.14 -7.30 1.63
CA GLU A 31 16.94 -6.08 2.41
C GLU A 31 15.93 -5.15 1.74
N TYR A 32 15.97 -5.09 0.41
CA TYR A 32 15.01 -4.31 -0.39
C TYR A 32 13.59 -4.89 -0.34
N LEU A 33 13.45 -6.21 -0.39
CA LEU A 33 12.15 -6.88 -0.27
C LEU A 33 11.53 -6.66 1.12
N ASN A 34 12.31 -6.77 2.19
CA ASN A 34 11.80 -6.55 3.54
C ASN A 34 11.24 -5.12 3.72
N GLN A 35 11.92 -4.10 3.18
CA GLN A 35 11.42 -2.72 3.27
C GLN A 35 10.16 -2.50 2.43
N LEU A 36 10.05 -3.16 1.28
CA LEU A 36 8.83 -3.13 0.48
C LEU A 36 7.64 -3.76 1.22
N GLU A 37 7.88 -4.85 1.94
CA GLU A 37 6.89 -5.52 2.78
C GLU A 37 6.48 -4.60 3.94
N GLU A 38 7.43 -4.04 4.70
CA GLU A 38 7.16 -3.09 5.79
C GLU A 38 6.35 -1.87 5.31
N GLN A 39 6.74 -1.28 4.19
CA GLN A 39 6.01 -0.15 3.61
C GLN A 39 4.62 -0.55 3.13
N GLY A 40 4.48 -1.76 2.59
CA GLY A 40 3.21 -2.36 2.20
C GLY A 40 2.27 -2.57 3.38
N GLU A 41 2.80 -3.02 4.51
CA GLU A 41 2.06 -3.21 5.77
C GLU A 41 1.58 -1.88 6.33
N ILE A 42 2.47 -0.87 6.45
CA ILE A 42 2.12 0.47 6.94
C ILE A 42 1.02 1.09 6.07
N ASN A 43 1.17 1.01 4.74
CA ASN A 43 0.16 1.55 3.83
C ASN A 43 -1.16 0.76 3.93
N GLY A 44 -1.08 -0.57 4.06
CA GLY A 44 -2.26 -1.43 4.20
C GLY A 44 -3.07 -1.14 5.46
N GLU A 45 -2.39 -0.94 6.59
CA GLU A 45 -2.99 -0.59 7.87
C GLU A 45 -3.64 0.80 7.82
N ALA A 46 -2.91 1.81 7.32
CA ALA A 46 -3.44 3.17 7.18
C ALA A 46 -4.69 3.20 6.29
N ASN A 47 -4.66 2.49 5.16
CA ASN A 47 -5.80 2.40 4.25
C ASN A 47 -7.00 1.75 4.91
N LEU A 48 -6.79 0.66 5.66
CA LEU A 48 -7.87 -0.02 6.38
C LEU A 48 -8.46 0.89 7.45
N SER A 49 -7.62 1.56 8.25
CA SER A 49 -8.10 2.49 9.29
C SER A 49 -8.95 3.60 8.69
N SER A 50 -8.48 4.26 7.63
CA SER A 50 -9.24 5.32 6.94
C SER A 50 -10.56 4.83 6.35
N LEU A 51 -10.61 3.59 5.83
CA LEU A 51 -11.87 3.01 5.36
C LEU A 51 -12.85 2.80 6.52
N LEU A 52 -12.38 2.22 7.62
CA LEU A 52 -13.23 1.91 8.77
C LEU A 52 -13.78 3.18 9.43
N GLU A 53 -12.94 4.20 9.63
CA GLU A 53 -13.37 5.53 10.12
C GLU A 53 -14.51 6.09 9.27
N LYS A 54 -14.32 6.11 7.94
CA LYS A 54 -15.32 6.65 7.01
C LYS A 54 -16.62 5.84 7.02
N LEU A 55 -16.55 4.52 7.15
CA LEU A 55 -17.73 3.66 7.26
C LEU A 55 -18.47 3.89 8.59
N TYR A 56 -17.76 4.11 9.69
CA TYR A 56 -18.36 4.47 10.97
C TYR A 56 -19.03 5.84 10.93
N ASP A 57 -18.39 6.85 10.35
CA ASP A 57 -18.94 8.20 10.18
C ASP A 57 -20.24 8.19 9.36
N LEU A 58 -20.35 7.26 8.40
CA LEU A 58 -21.54 7.07 7.56
C LEU A 58 -22.59 6.13 8.19
N GLY A 59 -22.34 5.56 9.38
CA GLY A 59 -23.22 4.59 10.03
C GLY A 59 -23.36 3.25 9.29
N ARG A 60 -22.41 2.91 8.40
CA ARG A 60 -22.44 1.71 7.56
C ARG A 60 -21.83 0.49 8.28
N SER A 61 -22.30 0.16 9.48
CA SER A 61 -21.69 -0.89 10.33
C SER A 61 -21.67 -2.29 9.70
N LYS A 62 -22.62 -2.62 8.80
CA LYS A 62 -22.59 -3.88 8.05
C LYS A 62 -21.44 -3.94 7.05
N ASP A 63 -21.11 -2.80 6.45
CA ASP A 63 -20.01 -2.70 5.51
C ASP A 63 -18.66 -2.72 6.22
N VAL A 64 -18.59 -2.23 7.48
CA VAL A 64 -17.42 -2.44 8.34
C VAL A 64 -17.13 -3.92 8.51
N GLU A 65 -18.14 -4.71 8.90
CA GLU A 65 -17.97 -6.16 9.07
C GLU A 65 -17.54 -6.83 7.75
N LEU A 66 -18.18 -6.45 6.65
CA LEU A 66 -17.86 -6.99 5.33
C LEU A 66 -16.44 -6.63 4.89
N ALA A 67 -15.99 -5.38 5.12
CA ALA A 67 -14.65 -4.91 4.78
C ALA A 67 -13.56 -5.66 5.56
N VAL A 68 -13.80 -6.00 6.83
CA VAL A 68 -12.84 -6.78 7.63
C VAL A 68 -12.73 -8.22 7.12
N ARG A 69 -13.85 -8.84 6.76
CA ARG A 69 -13.90 -10.28 6.44
C ARG A 69 -13.67 -10.62 4.96
N ASN A 70 -13.95 -9.70 4.05
CA ASN A 70 -13.93 -9.96 2.61
C ASN A 70 -12.97 -8.99 1.89
N PRO A 71 -11.79 -9.49 1.43
CA PRO A 71 -10.83 -8.68 0.70
C PRO A 71 -11.36 -8.05 -0.59
N ASP A 72 -12.22 -8.73 -1.35
CA ASP A 72 -12.77 -8.20 -2.60
C ASP A 72 -13.79 -7.10 -2.36
N ALA A 73 -14.61 -7.26 -1.32
CA ALA A 73 -15.53 -6.20 -0.90
C ALA A 73 -14.75 -4.99 -0.39
N ARG A 74 -13.71 -5.21 0.43
CA ARG A 74 -12.80 -4.16 0.90
C ARG A 74 -12.13 -3.43 -0.26
N ALA A 75 -11.64 -4.16 -1.26
CA ALA A 75 -11.07 -3.59 -2.48
C ALA A 75 -12.06 -2.68 -3.22
N LYS A 76 -13.31 -3.11 -3.40
CA LYS A 76 -14.37 -2.28 -4.00
C LYS A 76 -14.64 -1.01 -3.18
N MET A 77 -14.68 -1.13 -1.85
CA MET A 77 -14.92 0.01 -0.97
C MET A 77 -13.73 0.99 -0.95
N TYR A 78 -12.48 0.51 -1.04
CA TYR A 78 -11.33 1.38 -1.21
C TYR A 78 -11.45 2.26 -2.46
N LYS A 79 -11.93 1.71 -3.58
CA LYS A 79 -12.24 2.48 -4.79
C LYS A 79 -13.38 3.46 -4.57
N GLU A 80 -14.51 2.98 -4.03
CA GLU A 80 -15.72 3.79 -3.77
C GLU A 80 -15.39 5.04 -2.97
N PHE A 81 -14.57 4.89 -1.92
CA PHE A 81 -14.26 5.97 -1.00
C PHE A 81 -12.97 6.73 -1.33
N SER A 82 -12.29 6.37 -2.42
CA SER A 82 -11.01 6.95 -2.83
C SER A 82 -9.99 6.95 -1.68
N ILE A 83 -9.84 5.81 -1.02
CA ILE A 83 -8.90 5.68 0.10
C ILE A 83 -7.48 5.93 -0.39
N PRO A 84 -6.69 6.81 0.29
CA PRO A 84 -5.33 7.16 -0.13
C PRO A 84 -4.48 5.91 -0.37
N ASN A 85 -3.49 5.98 -1.26
CA ASN A 85 -2.53 4.90 -1.54
C ASN A 85 -3.10 3.56 -2.04
N TYR A 86 -4.42 3.39 -2.15
CA TYR A 86 -5.01 2.26 -2.84
C TYR A 86 -5.03 2.54 -4.35
N ARG A 87 -4.28 1.73 -5.11
CA ARG A 87 -4.24 1.78 -6.58
C ARG A 87 -4.57 0.40 -7.13
N ASP A 88 -5.39 0.39 -8.17
CA ASP A 88 -5.81 -0.80 -8.93
C ASP A 88 -4.64 -1.58 -9.55
#